data_AF-A0A5P0YX39-F1
#
_entry.id   AF-A0A5P0YX39-F1
#
_cell.length_a   1.000
_cell.length_b   1.000
_cell.length_c   1.000
_cell.angle_alpha   90.00
_cell.angle_beta   90.00
_cell.angle_gamma   90.00
#
_symmetry.space_group_name_H-M   'P 1'
#
loop_
_entity.id
_entity.type
_entity.pdbx_description
1 polymer ?
#
loop_
_entity_poly.entity_id
_entity_poly.type
_entity_poly.pdbx_seq_one_letter_code
_entity_poly.pdbx_strand_id
1 'polypeptide(L)'
;GWAGNLGGVLVEGRTLRETLLLNLVAREEQELLRQGAGDMPVWRRPRPPGPAPRPAAEAATRPAGPRDLYTWQSRRVRLHHDGNRVHGVLLAYGDALAAHNMHGREPMSGWRRSEAQEKKHGLPLVYMPRTHDPSRSAWRGLAALVTGQPGGGQTTTAQRQEAAPGKRPGVLEWLALLTDESELEEDFPVRARLFGCVYGTQQSVIDELVDDSVSMPVVLLKEADAGLGGAAVKAVSDADDAVRALGDLATDLARAAGADHEPRRQEARDLGYGTLDGPFRGWLAGLRPGQDPEGVRTAWQQLALTHIRTLGRDLVADAGDDAWEGRTVRAKAGSFWLNTASADLAFRRRLRTALSRAFPDDPDGSDAPVTPDESAQPQPTEENPV
;
A
#
# COMPACT_ATOMS: atom_id res chain seq x y z
N GLY A 1 0.23 15.56 -18.41
CA GLY A 1 1.66 15.63 -18.83
C GLY A 1 2.40 14.43 -18.25
N TRP A 2 3.73 14.31 -18.41
CA TRP A 2 4.50 13.15 -17.91
C TRP A 2 4.21 12.82 -16.45
N ALA A 3 4.38 13.78 -15.54
CA ALA A 3 4.15 13.62 -14.10
C ALA A 3 2.71 13.20 -13.75
N GLY A 4 1.73 13.52 -14.62
CA GLY A 4 0.34 13.10 -14.43
C GLY A 4 0.12 11.60 -14.61
N ASN A 5 1.05 10.89 -15.26
CA ASN A 5 0.97 9.44 -15.40
C ASN A 5 1.53 8.69 -14.19
N LEU A 6 2.16 9.40 -13.24
CA LEU A 6 2.94 8.80 -12.16
C LEU A 6 2.13 8.71 -10.86
N GLY A 7 2.43 7.70 -10.04
CA GLY A 7 2.22 7.82 -8.60
C GLY A 7 3.51 8.35 -7.98
N GLY A 8 3.64 9.66 -8.00
CA GLY A 8 4.83 10.39 -7.58
C GLY A 8 5.22 10.07 -6.14
N VAL A 9 6.50 9.81 -5.91
CA VAL A 9 7.12 9.61 -4.60
C VAL A 9 8.36 10.48 -4.53
N LEU A 10 8.45 11.36 -3.53
CA LEU A 10 9.70 12.03 -3.16
C LEU A 10 10.06 11.73 -1.71
N VAL A 11 11.34 11.87 -1.40
CA VAL A 11 11.83 11.74 -0.03
C VAL A 11 12.09 13.12 0.55
N GLU A 12 11.41 13.48 1.63
CA GLU A 12 11.65 14.71 2.38
C GLU A 12 12.52 14.42 3.61
N GLY A 13 13.57 15.22 3.79
CA GLY A 13 14.35 15.31 5.01
C GLY A 13 13.87 16.45 5.91
N ARG A 14 14.66 16.80 6.93
CA ARG A 14 14.37 17.90 7.88
C ARG A 14 14.58 19.27 7.26
N THR A 15 15.39 19.36 6.20
CA THR A 15 15.70 20.61 5.49
C THR A 15 15.58 20.42 3.99
N LEU A 16 15.41 21.52 3.26
CA LEU A 16 15.45 21.49 1.79
C LEU A 16 16.77 20.90 1.26
N ARG A 17 17.90 21.15 1.94
CA ARG A 17 19.19 20.55 1.57
C ARG A 17 19.15 19.03 1.66
N GLU A 18 18.65 18.49 2.77
CA GLU A 18 18.50 17.04 2.94
C GLU A 18 17.55 16.46 1.90
N THR A 19 16.38 17.08 1.69
CA THR A 19 15.42 16.67 0.65
C THR A 19 16.07 16.62 -0.74
N LEU A 20 16.85 17.64 -1.12
CA LEU A 20 17.52 17.64 -2.42
C LEU A 20 18.56 16.53 -2.54
N LEU A 21 19.36 16.27 -1.50
CA LEU A 21 20.40 15.24 -1.50
C LEU A 21 19.80 13.82 -1.49
N LEU A 22 18.74 13.59 -0.73
CA LEU A 22 18.06 12.30 -0.64
C LEU A 22 17.40 11.89 -1.97
N ASN A 23 17.02 12.84 -2.83
CA ASN A 23 16.47 12.55 -4.16
C ASN A 23 17.53 12.65 -5.29
N LEU A 24 18.80 12.87 -4.96
CA LEU A 24 19.88 12.97 -5.92
C LEU A 24 20.58 11.62 -6.10
N VAL A 25 19.97 10.76 -6.92
CA VAL A 25 20.56 9.47 -7.29
C VAL A 25 21.90 9.68 -8.00
N ALA A 26 22.94 9.01 -7.51
CA ALA A 26 24.29 9.11 -8.07
C ALA A 26 24.35 8.70 -9.55
N ARG A 27 25.32 9.24 -10.29
CA ARG A 27 25.43 9.00 -11.73
C ARG A 27 25.96 7.60 -12.03
N GLU A 28 26.72 7.05 -11.10
CA GLU A 28 27.35 5.75 -11.15
C GLU A 28 26.29 4.62 -11.09
N GLU A 29 25.14 4.88 -10.45
CA GLU A 29 24.01 3.97 -10.28
C GLU A 29 23.13 3.82 -11.54
N GLN A 30 23.73 3.34 -12.64
CA GLN A 30 23.07 3.19 -13.94
C GLN A 30 21.99 2.09 -13.97
N GLU A 31 22.11 1.08 -13.11
CA GLU A 31 21.09 0.03 -12.96
C GLU A 31 19.81 0.60 -12.34
N LEU A 32 19.95 1.54 -11.43
CA LEU A 32 18.85 2.23 -10.78
C LEU A 32 18.26 3.34 -11.65
N LEU A 33 19.12 4.21 -12.18
CA LEU A 33 18.72 5.36 -12.97
C LEU A 33 19.65 5.55 -14.18
N ARG A 34 19.14 5.22 -15.36
CA ARG A 34 19.88 5.35 -16.62
C ARG A 34 20.12 6.82 -16.96
N GLN A 35 21.38 7.21 -17.08
CA GLN A 35 21.80 8.55 -17.46
C GLN A 35 22.74 8.51 -18.66
N GLY A 36 22.21 8.79 -19.85
CA GLY A 36 22.98 8.86 -21.09
C GLY A 36 23.82 10.15 -21.18
N ALA A 37 24.87 10.11 -22.00
CA ALA A 37 25.77 11.25 -22.22
C ALA A 37 25.07 12.53 -22.73
N GLY A 38 23.93 12.37 -23.43
CA GLY A 38 23.11 13.48 -23.93
C GLY A 38 22.10 14.04 -22.92
N ASP A 39 22.15 13.63 -21.66
CA ASP A 39 21.27 14.13 -20.60
C ASP A 39 21.58 15.60 -20.30
N MET A 40 20.58 16.46 -20.51
CA MET A 40 20.66 17.88 -20.22
C MET A 40 19.25 18.46 -20.15
N PRO A 41 19.04 19.48 -19.30
CA PRO A 41 17.75 20.11 -19.19
C PRO A 41 17.41 20.90 -20.46
N VAL A 42 16.12 21.12 -20.70
CA VAL A 42 15.61 21.77 -21.92
C VAL A 42 16.29 23.11 -22.22
N TRP A 43 16.57 23.95 -21.21
CA TRP A 43 17.17 25.28 -21.40
C TRP A 43 18.65 25.25 -21.79
N ARG A 44 19.32 24.10 -21.68
CA ARG A 44 20.70 23.90 -22.17
C ARG A 44 20.74 23.33 -23.59
N ARG A 45 19.59 23.01 -24.19
CA ARG A 45 19.53 22.48 -25.55
C ARG A 45 19.92 23.59 -26.55
N PRO A 46 20.67 23.28 -27.62
CA PRO A 46 21.12 24.30 -28.59
C PRO A 46 19.98 25.05 -29.29
N ARG A 47 18.80 24.44 -29.40
CA ARG A 47 17.61 25.04 -30.01
C ARG A 47 16.45 25.00 -29.01
N PRO A 48 15.75 26.12 -28.79
CA PRO A 48 14.53 26.10 -28.00
C PRO A 48 13.46 25.26 -28.71
N PRO A 49 12.55 24.60 -27.96
CA PRO A 49 11.45 23.84 -28.55
C PRO A 49 10.57 24.75 -29.41
N GLY A 50 10.37 24.36 -30.68
CA GLY A 50 9.40 25.00 -31.57
C GLY A 50 7.97 24.49 -31.34
N PRO A 51 6.98 24.97 -32.11
CA PRO A 51 5.58 24.52 -32.00
C PRO A 51 5.38 23.06 -32.47
N ALA A 52 6.28 22.55 -33.31
CA ALA A 52 6.23 21.17 -33.79
C ALA A 52 6.62 20.15 -32.69
N PRO A 53 6.10 18.91 -32.77
CA PRO A 53 6.60 17.82 -31.96
C PRO A 53 8.07 17.54 -32.32
N ARG A 54 8.79 16.98 -31.36
CA ARG A 54 10.18 16.54 -31.57
C ARG A 54 10.31 15.57 -32.76
N PRO A 55 11.36 15.70 -33.59
CA PRO A 55 11.64 14.74 -34.66
C PRO A 55 11.78 13.31 -34.13
N ALA A 56 11.29 12.32 -34.89
CA ALA A 56 11.25 10.92 -34.47
C ALA A 56 12.61 10.33 -34.07
N ALA A 57 13.68 10.66 -34.81
CA ALA A 57 15.03 10.20 -34.51
C ALA A 57 15.52 10.68 -33.13
N GLU A 58 15.17 11.91 -32.75
CA GLU A 58 15.51 12.47 -31.44
C GLU A 58 14.59 11.92 -30.34
N ALA A 59 13.32 11.67 -30.66
CA ALA A 59 12.37 11.07 -29.72
C ALA A 59 12.77 9.64 -29.31
N ALA A 60 13.36 8.85 -30.23
CA ALA A 60 13.75 7.46 -29.97
C ALA A 60 14.84 7.28 -28.89
N THR A 61 15.66 8.31 -28.67
CA THR A 61 16.77 8.27 -27.70
C THR A 61 16.50 9.09 -26.45
N ARG A 62 15.31 9.72 -26.35
CA ARG A 62 14.94 10.61 -25.26
C ARG A 62 13.79 10.03 -24.43
N PRO A 63 13.73 10.30 -23.11
CA PRO A 63 14.63 11.18 -22.35
C PRO A 63 16.02 10.55 -22.21
N ALA A 64 17.08 11.36 -22.34
CA ALA A 64 18.44 10.88 -22.22
C ALA A 64 18.83 10.56 -20.77
N GLY A 65 18.15 11.15 -19.78
CA GLY A 65 18.34 10.92 -18.36
C GLY A 65 17.38 11.80 -17.53
N PRO A 66 17.61 11.93 -16.21
CA PRO A 66 16.72 12.64 -15.31
C PRO A 66 16.65 14.14 -15.61
N ARG A 67 17.74 14.81 -16.02
CA ARG A 67 17.70 16.25 -16.31
C ARG A 67 16.83 16.55 -17.53
N ASP A 68 16.89 15.70 -18.54
CA ASP A 68 15.99 15.73 -19.69
C ASP A 68 14.54 15.44 -19.29
N LEU A 69 14.31 14.36 -18.52
CA LEU A 69 12.97 13.93 -18.10
C LEU A 69 12.26 14.95 -17.20
N TYR A 70 12.94 15.48 -16.18
CA TYR A 70 12.37 16.45 -15.24
C TYR A 70 12.08 17.80 -15.90
N THR A 71 12.60 18.03 -17.11
CA THR A 71 12.34 19.23 -17.91
C THR A 71 11.60 18.90 -19.20
N TRP A 72 10.91 17.76 -19.24
CA TRP A 72 10.21 17.29 -20.43
C TRP A 72 9.10 18.24 -20.86
N GLN A 73 9.10 18.58 -22.15
CA GLN A 73 8.19 19.57 -22.72
C GLN A 73 6.87 18.92 -23.16
N SER A 74 6.08 18.39 -22.22
CA SER A 74 4.78 17.75 -22.51
C SER A 74 3.73 18.69 -23.14
N ARG A 75 3.94 20.01 -23.04
CA ARG A 75 3.09 21.06 -23.58
C ARG A 75 3.96 22.14 -24.23
N ARG A 76 3.36 22.92 -25.11
CA ARG A 76 3.89 24.21 -25.57
C ARG A 76 3.02 25.30 -24.93
N VAL A 77 3.65 26.16 -24.15
CA VAL A 77 2.97 27.19 -23.38
C VAL A 77 3.52 28.54 -23.80
N ARG A 78 2.63 29.48 -24.12
CA ARG A 78 2.98 30.89 -24.30
C ARG A 78 2.08 31.74 -23.43
N LEU A 79 2.68 32.46 -22.48
CA LEU A 79 1.99 33.42 -21.63
C LEU A 79 1.85 34.75 -22.37
N HIS A 80 0.68 35.34 -22.30
CA HIS A 80 0.40 36.68 -22.83
C HIS A 80 0.42 37.65 -21.64
N HIS A 81 1.28 38.65 -21.69
CA HIS A 81 1.49 39.60 -20.61
C HIS A 81 1.70 41.02 -21.13
N ASP A 82 1.41 42.00 -20.27
CA ASP A 82 1.64 43.44 -20.51
C ASP A 82 2.97 43.94 -19.89
N GLY A 83 3.73 43.03 -19.26
CA GLY A 83 4.98 43.34 -18.55
C GLY A 83 4.81 43.43 -17.03
N ASN A 84 3.60 43.66 -16.55
CA ASN A 84 3.27 43.69 -15.12
C ASN A 84 2.48 42.45 -14.67
N ARG A 85 1.66 41.89 -15.57
CA ARG A 85 0.84 40.70 -15.27
C ARG A 85 0.62 39.84 -16.51
N VAL A 86 0.35 38.56 -16.25
CA VAL A 86 -0.12 37.61 -17.25
C VAL A 86 -1.65 37.69 -17.33
N HIS A 87 -2.21 37.83 -18.52
CA HIS A 87 -3.65 37.97 -18.75
C HIS A 87 -4.20 36.95 -19.76
N GLY A 88 -3.38 36.03 -20.25
CA GLY A 88 -3.80 34.98 -21.17
C GLY A 88 -2.74 33.91 -21.36
N VAL A 89 -3.16 32.77 -21.88
CA VAL A 89 -2.28 31.64 -22.18
C VAL A 89 -2.70 30.95 -23.47
N LEU A 90 -1.73 30.67 -24.32
CA LEU A 90 -1.84 29.65 -25.36
C LEU A 90 -1.26 28.35 -24.80
N LEU A 91 -2.08 27.30 -24.74
CA LEU A 91 -1.69 25.97 -24.31
C LEU A 91 -1.90 24.98 -25.47
N ALA A 92 -0.82 24.40 -25.97
CA ALA A 92 -0.84 23.40 -27.02
C ALA A 92 -0.12 22.12 -26.59
N TYR A 93 -0.36 21.03 -27.34
CA TYR A 93 0.37 19.78 -27.15
C TYR A 93 1.87 19.97 -27.39
N GLY A 94 2.67 19.30 -26.58
CA GLY A 94 4.13 19.24 -26.73
C GLY A 94 4.57 17.83 -27.10
N ASP A 95 5.70 17.41 -26.56
CA ASP A 95 6.29 16.11 -26.86
C ASP A 95 5.58 15.01 -26.06
N ALA A 96 5.01 14.04 -26.77
CA ALA A 96 4.44 12.85 -26.16
C ALA A 96 5.56 11.96 -25.58
N LEU A 97 5.30 11.38 -24.40
CA LEU A 97 6.19 10.40 -23.78
C LEU A 97 5.34 9.28 -23.20
N ALA A 98 5.53 8.07 -23.71
CA ALA A 98 4.83 6.90 -23.23
C ALA A 98 5.42 6.44 -21.88
N ALA A 99 4.56 5.99 -20.96
CA ALA A 99 4.96 5.62 -19.62
C ALA A 99 5.38 4.14 -19.46
N HIS A 100 5.11 3.29 -20.44
CA HIS A 100 5.46 1.87 -20.34
C HIS A 100 6.98 1.67 -20.30
N ASN A 101 7.44 0.80 -19.40
CA ASN A 101 8.86 0.41 -19.25
C ASN A 101 9.84 1.57 -18.98
N MET A 102 9.38 2.65 -18.35
CA MET A 102 10.19 3.81 -17.98
C MET A 102 10.82 3.72 -16.58
N HIS A 103 10.73 2.57 -15.91
CA HIS A 103 11.21 2.35 -14.54
C HIS A 103 12.71 2.59 -14.33
N GLY A 104 13.54 2.32 -15.35
CA GLY A 104 14.97 2.62 -15.28
C GLY A 104 15.33 4.08 -15.61
N ARG A 105 14.35 4.96 -15.83
CA ARG A 105 14.57 6.38 -16.18
C ARG A 105 13.83 7.35 -15.26
N GLU A 106 12.82 6.88 -14.54
CA GLU A 106 11.96 7.65 -13.65
C GLU A 106 12.03 7.04 -12.24
N PRO A 107 12.81 7.64 -11.31
CA PRO A 107 12.99 7.10 -9.98
C PRO A 107 11.87 7.51 -9.01
N MET A 108 11.05 8.51 -9.34
CA MET A 108 10.03 9.07 -8.44
C MET A 108 8.67 8.38 -8.58
N SER A 109 8.62 7.13 -9.04
CA SER A 109 7.36 6.37 -9.11
C SER A 109 7.61 4.90 -8.79
N GLY A 110 6.66 4.29 -8.08
CA GLY A 110 6.58 2.83 -8.01
C GLY A 110 6.03 2.26 -9.31
N TRP A 111 6.25 0.97 -9.55
CA TRP A 111 5.84 0.31 -10.79
C TRP A 111 5.04 -0.97 -10.52
N ARG A 112 4.17 -1.30 -11.47
CA ARG A 112 3.39 -2.54 -11.48
C ARG A 112 3.46 -3.19 -12.85
N ARG A 113 3.55 -4.51 -12.89
CA ARG A 113 3.40 -5.28 -14.13
C ARG A 113 1.99 -5.09 -14.70
N SER A 114 1.86 -5.08 -16.02
CA SER A 114 0.57 -4.93 -16.70
C SER A 114 0.43 -5.90 -17.86
N GLU A 115 -0.18 -7.06 -17.60
CA GLU A 115 -0.48 -8.07 -18.62
C GLU A 115 -1.36 -7.53 -19.77
N ALA A 116 -2.27 -6.60 -19.46
CA ALA A 116 -3.08 -5.94 -20.48
C ALA A 116 -2.22 -5.16 -21.47
N GLN A 117 -1.17 -4.47 -21.01
CA GLN A 117 -0.24 -3.75 -21.87
C GLN A 117 0.74 -4.71 -22.58
N GLU A 118 1.14 -5.82 -21.94
CA GLU A 118 1.91 -6.90 -22.57
C GLU A 118 1.19 -7.41 -23.83
N LYS A 119 -0.09 -7.78 -23.68
CA LYS A 119 -0.94 -8.23 -24.80
C LYS A 119 -1.12 -7.14 -25.86
N LYS A 120 -1.41 -5.89 -25.45
CA LYS A 120 -1.65 -4.77 -26.37
C LYS A 120 -0.43 -4.43 -27.22
N HIS A 121 0.76 -4.52 -26.65
CA HIS A 121 2.00 -4.14 -27.32
C HIS A 121 2.80 -5.33 -27.87
N GLY A 122 2.33 -6.56 -27.65
CA GLY A 122 3.05 -7.78 -28.07
C GLY A 122 4.41 -7.93 -27.39
N LEU A 123 4.54 -7.43 -26.16
CA LEU A 123 5.79 -7.45 -25.39
C LEU A 123 5.69 -8.49 -24.28
N PRO A 124 6.79 -9.22 -23.97
CA PRO A 124 6.78 -10.25 -22.93
C PRO A 124 6.60 -9.67 -21.52
N LEU A 125 7.03 -8.41 -21.30
CA LEU A 125 6.97 -7.77 -20.00
C LEU A 125 6.74 -6.26 -20.14
N VAL A 126 5.72 -5.75 -19.45
CA VAL A 126 5.42 -4.32 -19.42
C VAL A 126 5.16 -3.86 -17.99
N TYR A 127 5.97 -2.92 -17.53
CA TYR A 127 5.72 -2.15 -16.32
C TYR A 127 5.06 -0.82 -16.64
N MET A 128 4.06 -0.47 -15.83
CA MET A 128 3.40 0.83 -15.83
C MET A 128 3.60 1.50 -14.46
N PRO A 129 3.57 2.84 -14.39
CA PRO A 129 3.55 3.53 -13.11
C PRO A 129 2.38 3.03 -12.25
N ARG A 130 2.66 2.85 -10.96
CA ARG A 130 1.64 2.57 -9.95
C ARG A 130 1.12 3.91 -9.46
N THR A 131 -0.10 4.28 -9.87
CA THR A 131 -0.77 5.49 -9.41
C THR A 131 -1.28 5.33 -7.99
N HIS A 132 -1.46 6.46 -7.30
CA HIS A 132 -2.05 6.48 -5.96
C HIS A 132 -3.57 6.37 -6.02
N ASP A 133 -4.14 5.74 -5.00
CA ASP A 133 -5.59 5.60 -4.81
C ASP A 133 -6.02 6.63 -3.77
N PRO A 134 -6.81 7.66 -4.13
CA PRO A 134 -7.20 8.72 -3.21
C PRO A 134 -8.07 8.23 -2.04
N SER A 135 -8.75 7.08 -2.20
CA SER A 135 -9.58 6.50 -1.14
C SER A 135 -8.76 5.82 -0.03
N ARG A 136 -7.42 5.81 -0.14
CA ARG A 136 -6.52 5.10 0.76
C ARG A 136 -5.42 6.03 1.28
N SER A 137 -5.28 6.09 2.60
CA SER A 137 -4.11 6.69 3.24
C SER A 137 -2.80 6.05 2.76
N ALA A 138 -1.74 6.85 2.67
CA ALA A 138 -0.42 6.45 2.17
C ALA A 138 0.18 5.23 2.86
N TRP A 139 -0.02 5.10 4.18
CA TRP A 139 0.51 3.98 4.95
C TRP A 139 -0.11 2.63 4.56
N ARG A 140 -1.34 2.62 4.02
CA ARG A 140 -1.97 1.40 3.49
C ARG A 140 -1.27 0.92 2.21
N GLY A 141 -0.43 1.74 1.59
CA GLY A 141 0.42 1.42 0.46
C GLY A 141 1.87 1.06 0.85
N LEU A 142 2.20 0.98 2.15
CA LEU A 142 3.58 0.82 2.64
C LEU A 142 4.32 -0.36 2.01
N ALA A 143 3.63 -1.48 1.77
CA ALA A 143 4.22 -2.65 1.10
C ALA A 143 4.91 -2.29 -0.22
N ALA A 144 4.28 -1.47 -1.06
CA ALA A 144 4.84 -1.08 -2.35
C ALA A 144 6.03 -0.12 -2.21
N LEU A 145 6.08 0.65 -1.12
CA LEU A 145 7.17 1.58 -0.82
C LEU A 145 8.38 0.85 -0.24
N VAL A 146 8.15 -0.16 0.60
CA VAL A 146 9.21 -0.89 1.31
C VAL A 146 9.79 -2.02 0.47
N THR A 147 8.94 -2.86 -0.13
CA THR A 147 9.37 -4.09 -0.84
C THR A 147 9.19 -4.03 -2.36
N GLY A 148 8.56 -2.97 -2.87
CA GLY A 148 8.16 -2.89 -4.28
C GLY A 148 6.99 -3.78 -4.68
N GLN A 149 6.47 -4.61 -3.75
CA GLN A 149 5.38 -5.54 -3.99
C GLN A 149 4.06 -5.02 -3.43
N PRO A 150 2.90 -5.30 -4.08
CA PRO A 150 1.60 -4.99 -3.47
C PRO A 150 1.41 -5.79 -2.17
N GLY A 151 0.85 -5.15 -1.14
CA GLY A 151 0.37 -5.86 0.05
C GLY A 151 -0.90 -6.67 -0.26
N GLY A 152 -1.04 -7.85 0.36
CA GLY A 152 -2.28 -8.65 0.31
C GLY A 152 -2.45 -9.61 -0.87
N GLY A 153 -1.43 -9.83 -1.71
CA GLY A 153 -1.44 -10.89 -2.71
C GLY A 153 -0.87 -12.18 -2.16
N GLN A 154 -1.56 -13.32 -2.34
CA GLN A 154 -0.89 -14.62 -2.33
C GLN A 154 0.27 -14.51 -3.30
N THR A 155 1.49 -14.65 -2.80
CA THR A 155 2.66 -14.96 -3.62
C THR A 155 2.30 -16.23 -4.36
N THR A 156 1.83 -16.11 -5.61
CA THR A 156 1.78 -17.24 -6.51
C THR A 156 3.18 -17.81 -6.47
N THR A 157 3.25 -19.05 -6.00
CA THR A 157 4.45 -19.84 -5.72
C THR A 157 5.63 -19.40 -6.56
N ALA A 158 6.73 -19.11 -5.87
CA ALA A 158 8.03 -18.78 -6.45
C ALA A 158 8.45 -19.83 -7.50
N GLN A 159 8.06 -19.65 -8.75
CA GLN A 159 8.78 -20.14 -9.89
C GLN A 159 9.87 -19.08 -10.16
N ARG A 160 11.13 -19.46 -9.94
CA ARG A 160 12.36 -18.64 -10.03
C ARG A 160 12.62 -17.98 -11.40
N GLN A 161 11.62 -17.86 -12.27
CA GLN A 161 11.72 -17.34 -13.63
C GLN A 161 10.65 -16.30 -13.99
N GLU A 162 9.66 -16.02 -13.12
CA GLU A 162 8.67 -14.98 -13.42
C GLU A 162 9.14 -13.60 -12.95
N ALA A 163 8.98 -12.58 -13.82
CA ALA A 163 9.39 -11.22 -13.52
C ALA A 163 8.61 -10.62 -12.34
N ALA A 164 9.29 -9.81 -11.51
CA ALA A 164 8.71 -9.25 -10.28
C ALA A 164 7.38 -8.52 -10.55
N PRO A 165 6.31 -8.75 -9.75
CA PRO A 165 5.00 -8.15 -10.02
C PRO A 165 4.96 -6.63 -9.84
N GLY A 166 5.92 -6.07 -9.09
CA GLY A 166 6.14 -4.64 -8.99
C GLY A 166 7.60 -4.28 -8.77
N LYS A 167 7.89 -2.98 -8.85
CA LYS A 167 9.17 -2.38 -8.47
C LYS A 167 8.95 -1.22 -7.52
N ARG A 168 9.82 -1.13 -6.52
CA ARG A 168 9.90 -0.01 -5.57
C ARG A 168 10.23 1.29 -6.33
N PRO A 169 9.79 2.47 -5.85
CA PRO A 169 10.29 3.73 -6.39
C PRO A 169 11.81 3.79 -6.32
N GLY A 170 12.46 4.16 -7.42
CA GLY A 170 13.91 4.21 -7.50
C GLY A 170 14.56 5.15 -6.47
N VAL A 171 13.86 6.22 -6.06
CA VAL A 171 14.34 7.07 -4.96
C VAL A 171 14.40 6.36 -3.60
N LEU A 172 13.51 5.38 -3.35
CA LEU A 172 13.56 4.59 -2.11
C LEU A 172 14.57 3.45 -2.21
N GLU A 173 14.76 2.91 -3.41
CA GLU A 173 15.85 1.97 -3.73
C GLU A 173 17.22 2.61 -3.49
N TRP A 174 17.39 3.86 -3.90
CA TRP A 174 18.59 4.66 -3.64
C TRP A 174 18.88 4.78 -2.14
N LEU A 175 17.85 5.04 -1.33
CA LEU A 175 18.00 5.12 0.13
C LEU A 175 18.34 3.76 0.75
N ALA A 176 17.77 2.68 0.24
CA ALA A 176 18.11 1.33 0.68
C ALA A 176 19.59 1.04 0.43
N LEU A 177 20.08 1.35 -0.78
CA LEU A 177 21.50 1.21 -1.14
C LEU A 177 22.41 2.02 -0.21
N LEU A 178 22.12 3.31 0.00
CA LEU A 178 22.89 4.15 0.92
C LEU A 178 22.91 3.61 2.36
N THR A 179 21.82 3.00 2.80
CA THR A 179 21.72 2.39 4.14
C THR A 179 22.53 1.10 4.21
N ASP A 180 22.45 0.24 3.20
CA ASP A 180 23.22 -1.01 3.11
C ASP A 180 24.74 -0.73 3.01
N GLU A 181 25.15 0.37 2.37
CA GLU A 181 26.54 0.83 2.29
C GLU A 181 27.01 1.61 3.53
N SER A 182 26.15 1.80 4.54
CA SER A 182 26.43 2.58 5.76
C SER A 182 26.76 4.06 5.52
N GLU A 183 26.37 4.61 4.37
CA GLU A 183 26.45 6.03 4.03
C GLU A 183 25.28 6.84 4.64
N LEU A 184 24.23 6.15 5.09
CA LEU A 184 23.10 6.72 5.80
C LEU A 184 22.84 5.94 7.10
N GLU A 185 22.73 6.68 8.22
CA GLU A 185 22.43 6.08 9.53
C GLU A 185 21.08 5.34 9.50
N GLU A 186 21.02 4.12 10.03
CA GLU A 186 19.84 3.26 9.90
C GLU A 186 18.58 3.85 10.56
N ASP A 187 18.74 4.65 11.62
CA ASP A 187 17.65 5.34 12.31
C ASP A 187 17.31 6.71 11.68
N PHE A 188 17.97 7.10 10.57
CA PHE A 188 17.72 8.37 9.90
C PHE A 188 16.24 8.49 9.50
N PRO A 189 15.52 9.51 9.98
CA PRO A 189 14.10 9.65 9.70
C PRO A 189 13.87 10.27 8.32
N VAL A 190 13.00 9.65 7.52
CA VAL A 190 12.58 10.16 6.23
C VAL A 190 11.06 10.24 6.12
N ARG A 191 10.58 11.22 5.34
CA ARG A 191 9.17 11.32 4.96
C ARG A 191 9.04 11.02 3.47
N ALA A 192 8.50 9.84 3.14
CA ALA A 192 8.12 9.51 1.78
C ALA A 192 6.81 10.21 1.44
N ARG A 193 6.87 11.32 0.68
CA ARG A 193 5.70 12.08 0.23
C ARG A 193 5.17 11.51 -1.08
N LEU A 194 3.87 11.24 -1.10
CA LEU A 194 3.13 10.70 -2.23
C LEU A 194 2.33 11.82 -2.87
N PHE A 195 2.52 12.03 -4.17
CA PHE A 195 1.74 13.00 -4.93
C PHE A 195 1.29 12.43 -6.27
N GLY A 196 0.09 12.79 -6.70
CA GLY A 196 -0.47 12.24 -7.93
C GLY A 196 -1.73 12.97 -8.35
N CYS A 197 -2.21 12.62 -9.54
CA CYS A 197 -3.43 13.17 -10.10
C CYS A 197 -4.30 12.02 -10.59
N VAL A 198 -5.56 12.01 -10.16
CA VAL A 198 -6.58 11.13 -10.72
C VAL A 198 -7.32 11.91 -11.79
N TYR A 199 -7.23 11.42 -13.03
CA TYR A 199 -7.93 12.02 -14.15
C TYR A 199 -9.25 11.28 -14.41
N GLY A 200 -10.31 12.03 -14.60
CA GLY A 200 -11.64 11.49 -14.88
C GLY A 200 -11.87 11.15 -16.33
N THR A 201 -13.09 11.45 -16.80
CA THR A 201 -13.58 11.06 -18.12
C THR A 201 -12.57 11.38 -19.23
N GLN A 202 -12.13 10.34 -19.96
CA GLN A 202 -11.17 10.41 -21.07
C GLN A 202 -9.84 11.12 -20.73
N GLN A 203 -9.44 11.15 -19.46
CA GLN A 203 -8.26 11.89 -18.99
C GLN A 203 -8.29 13.40 -19.30
N SER A 204 -9.50 13.97 -19.43
CA SER A 204 -9.71 15.36 -19.85
C SER A 204 -9.94 16.34 -18.69
N VAL A 205 -10.30 15.81 -17.52
CA VAL A 205 -10.54 16.56 -16.28
C VAL A 205 -9.71 15.96 -15.15
N ILE A 206 -9.34 16.80 -14.19
CA ILE A 206 -8.74 16.37 -12.93
C ILE A 206 -9.90 16.13 -11.97
N ASP A 207 -10.10 14.87 -11.56
CA ASP A 207 -11.11 14.53 -10.57
C ASP A 207 -10.56 14.77 -9.16
N GLU A 208 -9.31 14.37 -8.92
CA GLU A 208 -8.70 14.46 -7.60
C GLU A 208 -7.18 14.63 -7.67
N LEU A 209 -6.63 15.29 -6.65
CA LEU A 209 -5.19 15.40 -6.40
C LEU A 209 -4.85 14.64 -5.13
N VAL A 210 -3.83 13.80 -5.20
CA VAL A 210 -3.30 13.09 -4.04
C VAL A 210 -2.08 13.86 -3.54
N ASP A 211 -2.05 14.17 -2.24
CA ASP A 211 -0.89 14.65 -1.49
C ASP A 211 -0.95 14.06 -0.07
N ASP A 212 -0.18 13.00 0.17
CA ASP A 212 -0.07 12.34 1.47
C ASP A 212 1.40 11.96 1.70
N SER A 213 1.74 11.34 2.81
CA SER A 213 3.11 10.99 3.15
C SER A 213 3.18 9.90 4.18
N VAL A 214 4.31 9.21 4.27
CA VAL A 214 4.60 8.27 5.36
C VAL A 214 5.96 8.62 5.95
N SER A 215 6.02 8.78 7.27
CA SER A 215 7.29 8.99 7.98
C SER A 215 7.77 7.66 8.55
N MET A 216 9.04 7.33 8.31
CA MET A 216 9.65 6.08 8.75
C MET A 216 11.18 6.23 8.84
N PRO A 217 11.86 5.43 9.68
CA PRO A 217 13.31 5.30 9.62
C PRO A 217 13.74 4.53 8.36
N VAL A 218 14.91 4.84 7.82
CA VAL A 218 15.43 4.18 6.61
C VAL A 218 15.76 2.71 6.79
N VAL A 219 15.96 2.22 8.02
CA VAL A 219 16.11 0.79 8.33
C VAL A 219 14.96 -0.07 7.76
N LEU A 220 13.76 0.49 7.56
CA LEU A 220 12.66 -0.26 6.95
C LEU A 220 12.89 -0.58 5.47
N LEU A 221 13.77 0.17 4.79
CA LEU A 221 14.09 0.00 3.37
C LEU A 221 15.25 -0.96 3.13
N LYS A 222 16.02 -1.30 4.18
CA LYS A 222 17.23 -2.11 4.14
C LYS A 222 16.95 -3.50 3.58
N GLU A 223 17.76 -3.95 2.62
CA GLU A 223 17.56 -5.28 2.02
C GLU A 223 18.35 -6.37 2.75
N ALA A 224 19.54 -6.05 3.26
CA ALA A 224 20.39 -7.00 3.97
C ALA A 224 19.75 -7.50 5.29
N ASP A 225 18.91 -6.69 5.92
CA ASP A 225 18.10 -7.04 7.09
C ASP A 225 16.66 -6.54 6.94
N ALA A 226 15.87 -7.30 6.18
CA ALA A 226 14.48 -6.97 5.87
C ALA A 226 13.50 -7.27 7.02
N GLY A 227 13.97 -7.62 8.23
CA GLY A 227 13.13 -8.05 9.34
C GLY A 227 12.11 -6.99 9.75
N LEU A 228 12.58 -5.78 10.07
CA LEU A 228 11.72 -4.66 10.49
C LEU A 228 10.80 -4.17 9.36
N GLY A 229 11.32 -4.05 8.13
CA GLY A 229 10.52 -3.70 6.95
C GLY A 229 9.39 -4.72 6.71
N GLY A 230 9.69 -6.00 6.82
CA GLY A 230 8.71 -7.08 6.71
C GLY A 230 7.65 -7.05 7.81
N ALA A 231 8.04 -6.75 9.06
CA ALA A 231 7.09 -6.57 10.16
C ALA A 231 6.17 -5.36 9.93
N ALA A 232 6.72 -4.24 9.44
CA ALA A 232 5.96 -3.05 9.07
C ALA A 232 4.92 -3.32 7.98
N VAL A 233 5.28 -4.10 6.97
CA VAL A 233 4.33 -4.52 5.91
C VAL A 233 3.24 -5.43 6.46
N LYS A 234 3.59 -6.41 7.30
CA LYS A 234 2.59 -7.31 7.92
C LYS A 234 1.64 -6.55 8.86
N ALA A 235 2.12 -5.52 9.54
CA ALA A 235 1.29 -4.67 10.40
C ALA A 235 0.17 -3.95 9.62
N VAL A 236 0.41 -3.57 8.35
CA VAL A 236 -0.66 -3.05 7.48
C VAL A 236 -1.72 -4.11 7.23
N SER A 237 -1.32 -5.36 6.95
CA SER A 237 -2.26 -6.47 6.77
C SER A 237 -3.06 -6.76 8.05
N ASP A 238 -2.42 -6.69 9.22
CA ASP A 238 -3.10 -6.83 10.51
C ASP A 238 -4.18 -5.75 10.70
N ALA A 239 -3.91 -4.52 10.26
CA ALA A 239 -4.88 -3.42 10.27
C ALA A 239 -6.05 -3.67 9.30
N ASP A 240 -5.75 -4.06 8.06
CA ASP A 240 -6.76 -4.38 7.03
C ASP A 240 -7.69 -5.51 7.50
N ASP A 241 -7.15 -6.56 8.13
CA ASP A 241 -7.93 -7.67 8.67
C ASP A 241 -8.79 -7.28 9.88
N ALA A 242 -8.27 -6.45 10.78
CA ALA A 242 -9.04 -5.94 11.91
C ALA A 242 -10.19 -5.03 11.46
N VAL A 243 -9.95 -4.13 10.49
CA VAL A 243 -10.99 -3.28 9.90
C VAL A 243 -12.00 -4.09 9.09
N ARG A 244 -11.56 -5.17 8.43
CA ARG A 244 -12.48 -6.13 7.78
C ARG A 244 -13.41 -6.77 8.81
N ALA A 245 -12.89 -7.22 9.95
CA ALA A 245 -13.71 -7.78 11.03
C ALA A 245 -14.74 -6.78 11.55
N LEU A 246 -14.38 -5.49 11.67
CA LEU A 246 -15.29 -4.41 12.06
C LEU A 246 -16.40 -4.17 11.02
N GLY A 247 -16.07 -4.14 9.73
CA GLY A 247 -17.07 -4.04 8.67
C GLY A 247 -18.01 -5.25 8.61
N ASP A 248 -17.49 -6.45 8.90
CA ASP A 248 -18.30 -7.66 8.98
C ASP A 248 -19.23 -7.64 10.21
N LEU A 249 -18.82 -7.02 11.33
CA LEU A 249 -19.72 -6.74 12.47
C LEU A 249 -20.87 -5.81 12.06
N ALA A 250 -20.57 -4.68 11.41
CA ALA A 250 -21.60 -3.76 10.93
C ALA A 250 -22.58 -4.44 9.96
N THR A 251 -22.06 -5.36 9.13
CA THR A 251 -22.88 -6.20 8.25
C THR A 251 -23.82 -7.12 9.04
N ASP A 252 -23.30 -7.80 10.05
CA ASP A 252 -24.08 -8.73 10.88
C ASP A 252 -25.17 -7.97 11.67
N LEU A 253 -24.85 -6.81 12.24
CA LEU A 253 -25.83 -5.95 12.93
C LEU A 253 -26.92 -5.42 12.00
N ALA A 254 -26.56 -4.98 10.79
CA ALA A 254 -27.53 -4.55 9.78
C ALA A 254 -28.49 -5.69 9.39
N ARG A 255 -27.95 -6.90 9.20
CA ARG A 255 -28.76 -8.09 8.89
C ARG A 255 -29.66 -8.51 10.04
N ALA A 256 -29.21 -8.39 11.28
CA ALA A 256 -30.03 -8.63 12.47
C ALA A 256 -31.25 -7.69 12.51
N ALA A 257 -31.07 -6.42 12.15
CA ALA A 257 -32.17 -5.46 11.97
C ALA A 257 -32.94 -5.61 10.64
N GLY A 258 -32.44 -6.43 9.70
CA GLY A 258 -32.84 -6.50 8.29
C GLY A 258 -32.85 -5.17 7.55
N ALA A 259 -31.88 -4.31 7.88
CA ALA A 259 -31.54 -3.14 7.09
C ALA A 259 -30.58 -3.52 5.94
N ASP A 260 -30.41 -2.60 4.99
CA ASP A 260 -29.30 -2.71 4.04
C ASP A 260 -27.95 -2.60 4.78
N HIS A 261 -27.00 -3.44 4.38
CA HIS A 261 -25.74 -3.65 5.10
C HIS A 261 -24.56 -3.00 4.41
N GLU A 262 -24.61 -2.75 3.10
CA GLU A 262 -23.45 -2.25 2.37
C GLU A 262 -23.02 -0.84 2.82
N PRO A 263 -23.94 0.13 3.03
CA PRO A 263 -23.56 1.45 3.54
C PRO A 263 -22.93 1.39 4.93
N ARG A 264 -23.55 0.65 5.86
CA ARG A 264 -23.05 0.50 7.24
C ARG A 264 -21.68 -0.18 7.30
N ARG A 265 -21.47 -1.16 6.42
CA ARG A 265 -20.17 -1.83 6.28
C ARG A 265 -19.09 -0.85 5.83
N GLN A 266 -19.39 -0.01 4.85
CA GLN A 266 -18.44 0.97 4.33
C GLN A 266 -18.13 2.05 5.37
N GLU A 267 -19.16 2.60 6.03
CA GLU A 267 -19.00 3.57 7.14
C GLU A 267 -18.13 3.01 8.27
N ALA A 268 -18.37 1.76 8.69
CA ALA A 268 -17.56 1.12 9.73
C ALA A 268 -16.09 0.92 9.30
N ARG A 269 -15.85 0.64 8.02
CA ARG A 269 -14.49 0.52 7.48
C ARG A 269 -13.77 1.86 7.43
N ASP A 270 -14.46 2.90 6.97
CA ASP A 270 -13.90 4.25 6.89
C ASP A 270 -13.56 4.78 8.29
N LEU A 271 -14.46 4.57 9.26
CA LEU A 271 -14.21 4.89 10.67
C LEU A 271 -13.03 4.07 11.23
N GLY A 272 -12.96 2.78 10.90
CA GLY A 272 -11.86 1.90 11.30
C GLY A 272 -10.50 2.38 10.79
N TYR A 273 -10.38 2.66 9.49
CA TYR A 273 -9.13 3.19 8.92
C TYR A 273 -8.81 4.59 9.44
N GLY A 274 -9.79 5.47 9.56
CA GLY A 274 -9.59 6.81 10.12
C GLY A 274 -9.09 6.77 11.57
N THR A 275 -9.61 5.85 12.37
CA THR A 275 -9.18 5.66 13.78
C THR A 275 -7.76 5.10 13.87
N LEU A 276 -7.37 4.20 12.96
CA LEU A 276 -6.04 3.60 12.96
C LEU A 276 -4.96 4.46 12.29
N ASP A 277 -5.32 5.48 11.51
CA ASP A 277 -4.37 6.29 10.73
C ASP A 277 -3.29 6.96 11.60
N GLY A 278 -3.69 7.73 12.61
CA GLY A 278 -2.77 8.37 13.55
C GLY A 278 -1.90 7.36 14.33
N PRO A 279 -2.51 6.35 15.01
CA PRO A 279 -1.79 5.31 15.72
C PRO A 279 -0.77 4.57 14.85
N PHE A 280 -1.12 4.19 13.62
CA PHE A 280 -0.21 3.48 12.71
C PHE A 280 1.00 4.35 12.34
N ARG A 281 0.75 5.62 11.97
CA ARG A 281 1.81 6.56 11.58
C ARG A 281 2.78 6.83 12.73
N GLY A 282 2.26 7.00 13.95
CA GLY A 282 3.06 7.19 15.15
C GLY A 282 3.91 5.96 15.47
N TRP A 283 3.31 4.76 15.39
CA TRP A 283 4.01 3.50 15.58
C TRP A 283 5.13 3.30 14.55
N LEU A 284 4.85 3.52 13.26
CA LEU A 284 5.82 3.33 12.17
C LEU A 284 7.02 4.28 12.30
N ALA A 285 6.78 5.55 12.60
CA ALA A 285 7.84 6.53 12.82
C ALA A 285 8.66 6.25 14.11
N GLY A 286 8.09 5.49 15.03
CA GLY A 286 8.71 5.07 16.29
C GLY A 286 9.63 3.86 16.19
N LEU A 287 9.63 3.14 15.06
CA LEU A 287 10.51 1.97 14.87
C LEU A 287 11.99 2.39 14.90
N ARG A 288 12.86 1.51 15.38
CA ARG A 288 14.30 1.73 15.53
C ARG A 288 15.09 0.50 15.11
N PRO A 289 16.34 0.68 14.62
CA PRO A 289 17.26 -0.43 14.38
C PRO A 289 17.46 -1.31 15.62
N GLY A 290 17.69 -2.60 15.41
CA GLY A 290 17.96 -3.57 16.48
C GLY A 290 16.75 -4.00 17.32
N GLN A 291 15.55 -3.48 17.04
CA GLN A 291 14.32 -3.98 17.66
C GLN A 291 13.94 -5.36 17.09
N ASP A 292 13.35 -6.22 17.92
CA ASP A 292 12.81 -7.50 17.49
C ASP A 292 11.57 -7.29 16.58
N PRO A 293 11.61 -7.74 15.30
CA PRO A 293 10.49 -7.62 14.37
C PRO A 293 9.17 -8.20 14.88
N GLU A 294 9.22 -9.30 15.63
CA GLU A 294 8.01 -9.93 16.15
C GLU A 294 7.46 -9.18 17.36
N GLY A 295 8.33 -8.69 18.25
CA GLY A 295 7.98 -7.79 19.35
C GLY A 295 7.29 -6.49 18.88
N VAL A 296 7.84 -5.82 17.86
CA VAL A 296 7.21 -4.58 17.34
C VAL A 296 5.86 -4.83 16.69
N ARG A 297 5.68 -5.98 16.02
CA ARG A 297 4.40 -6.39 15.44
C ARG A 297 3.37 -6.75 16.52
N THR A 298 3.79 -7.42 17.59
CA THR A 298 2.93 -7.69 18.75
C THR A 298 2.42 -6.40 19.39
N ALA A 299 3.31 -5.42 19.60
CA ALA A 299 2.92 -4.11 20.14
C ALA A 299 1.91 -3.39 19.23
N TRP A 300 2.09 -3.47 17.90
CA TRP A 300 1.12 -2.96 16.94
C TRP A 300 -0.25 -3.64 17.07
N GLN A 301 -0.30 -4.98 17.10
CA GLN A 301 -1.57 -5.70 17.20
C GLN A 301 -2.33 -5.36 18.49
N GLN A 302 -1.61 -5.17 19.61
CA GLN A 302 -2.23 -4.73 20.87
C GLN A 302 -2.84 -3.32 20.77
N LEU A 303 -2.14 -2.40 20.09
CA LEU A 303 -2.64 -1.05 19.84
C LEU A 303 -3.89 -1.09 18.94
N ALA A 304 -3.81 -1.79 17.80
CA ALA A 304 -4.93 -1.96 16.87
C ALA A 304 -6.14 -2.63 17.54
N LEU A 305 -5.91 -3.66 18.36
CA LEU A 305 -6.95 -4.34 19.12
C LEU A 305 -7.71 -3.36 20.02
N THR A 306 -7.00 -2.51 20.76
CA THR A 306 -7.60 -1.52 21.66
C THR A 306 -8.56 -0.58 20.92
N HIS A 307 -8.13 -0.05 19.78
CA HIS A 307 -8.92 0.87 18.96
C HIS A 307 -10.13 0.17 18.32
N ILE A 308 -9.91 -0.94 17.60
CA ILE A 308 -10.97 -1.63 16.86
C ILE A 308 -12.00 -2.28 17.80
N ARG A 309 -11.56 -2.80 18.96
CA ARG A 309 -12.49 -3.33 19.97
C ARG A 309 -13.37 -2.24 20.56
N THR A 310 -12.86 -1.01 20.69
CA THR A 310 -13.66 0.12 21.18
C THR A 310 -14.73 0.48 20.15
N LEU A 311 -14.37 0.65 18.88
CA LEU A 311 -15.35 0.88 17.81
C LEU A 311 -16.40 -0.24 17.72
N GLY A 312 -15.98 -1.50 17.86
CA GLY A 312 -16.91 -2.63 17.85
C GLY A 312 -17.91 -2.59 19.03
N ARG A 313 -17.48 -2.16 20.21
CA ARG A 313 -18.38 -1.95 21.36
C ARG A 313 -19.39 -0.84 21.08
N ASP A 314 -18.94 0.26 20.49
CA ASP A 314 -19.80 1.41 20.18
C ASP A 314 -20.86 1.00 19.13
N LEU A 315 -20.46 0.29 18.07
CA LEU A 315 -21.42 -0.25 17.07
C LEU A 315 -22.45 -1.21 17.69
N VAL A 316 -22.04 -2.02 18.66
CA VAL A 316 -22.95 -2.93 19.38
C VAL A 316 -23.88 -2.17 20.31
N ALA A 317 -23.41 -1.11 20.98
CA ALA A 317 -24.23 -0.27 21.85
C ALA A 317 -25.26 0.55 21.07
N ASP A 318 -24.89 1.01 19.88
CA ASP A 318 -25.76 1.76 18.97
C ASP A 318 -26.70 0.85 18.15
N ALA A 319 -26.62 -0.48 18.34
CA ALA A 319 -27.51 -1.41 17.68
C ALA A 319 -28.93 -1.27 18.27
N GLY A 320 -29.89 -0.84 17.43
CA GLY A 320 -31.29 -0.66 17.85
C GLY A 320 -32.00 -1.96 18.22
N ASP A 321 -33.17 -1.82 18.84
CA ASP A 321 -33.99 -2.92 19.39
C ASP A 321 -34.24 -4.06 18.39
N ASP A 322 -34.46 -3.73 17.10
CA ASP A 322 -34.66 -4.71 16.03
C ASP A 322 -33.47 -5.69 15.88
N ALA A 323 -32.24 -5.21 16.06
CA ALA A 323 -31.04 -6.06 16.00
C ALA A 323 -30.88 -6.91 17.27
N TRP A 324 -31.37 -6.40 18.41
CA TRP A 324 -31.37 -7.11 19.69
C TRP A 324 -32.36 -8.27 19.69
N GLU A 325 -33.59 -8.03 19.22
CA GLU A 325 -34.57 -9.10 18.99
C GLU A 325 -33.99 -10.14 18.03
N GLY A 326 -33.40 -9.68 16.92
CA GLY A 326 -32.76 -10.54 15.93
C GLY A 326 -33.74 -11.25 15.01
N ARG A 327 -33.18 -12.01 14.05
CA ARG A 327 -33.97 -12.75 13.06
C ARG A 327 -33.23 -13.91 12.42
N THR A 328 -34.00 -14.78 11.79
CA THR A 328 -33.48 -15.85 10.95
C THR A 328 -32.94 -15.30 9.63
N VAL A 329 -31.64 -15.44 9.41
CA VAL A 329 -30.96 -15.03 8.18
C VAL A 329 -30.62 -16.28 7.36
N ARG A 330 -30.84 -16.22 6.04
CA ARG A 330 -30.45 -17.29 5.11
C ARG A 330 -29.01 -17.13 4.66
N ALA A 331 -28.22 -18.20 4.77
CA ALA A 331 -26.89 -18.31 4.18
C ALA A 331 -26.77 -19.59 3.34
N LYS A 332 -25.65 -19.72 2.61
CA LYS A 332 -25.38 -20.89 1.76
C LYS A 332 -25.37 -22.22 2.53
N ALA A 333 -25.00 -22.20 3.81
CA ALA A 333 -24.93 -23.38 4.67
C ALA A 333 -26.23 -23.66 5.46
N GLY A 334 -27.29 -22.87 5.24
CA GLY A 334 -28.57 -23.00 5.95
C GLY A 334 -29.08 -21.67 6.51
N SER A 335 -30.19 -21.72 7.25
CA SER A 335 -30.72 -20.57 7.97
C SER A 335 -30.26 -20.60 9.42
N PHE A 336 -29.85 -19.46 9.97
CA PHE A 336 -29.42 -19.36 11.36
C PHE A 336 -30.01 -18.10 12.02
N TRP A 337 -30.14 -18.14 13.35
CA TRP A 337 -30.60 -16.99 14.13
C TRP A 337 -29.44 -16.00 14.35
N LEU A 338 -29.66 -14.74 13.98
CA LEU A 338 -28.69 -13.66 14.13
C LEU A 338 -29.27 -12.53 14.98
N ASN A 339 -28.55 -12.12 16.01
CA ASN A 339 -28.86 -10.99 16.87
C ASN A 339 -27.57 -10.27 17.28
N THR A 340 -27.71 -9.14 17.98
CA THR A 340 -26.57 -8.34 18.44
C THR A 340 -25.53 -9.15 19.23
N ALA A 341 -25.96 -10.03 20.15
CA ALA A 341 -25.06 -10.82 20.97
C ALA A 341 -24.24 -11.85 20.15
N SER A 342 -24.88 -12.55 19.19
CA SER A 342 -24.18 -13.51 18.35
C SER A 342 -23.27 -12.83 17.33
N ALA A 343 -23.63 -11.64 16.85
CA ALA A 343 -22.78 -10.80 16.00
C ALA A 343 -21.53 -10.31 16.74
N ASP A 344 -21.67 -9.80 17.98
CA ASP A 344 -20.53 -9.39 18.82
C ASP A 344 -19.60 -10.57 19.12
N LEU A 345 -20.15 -11.74 19.46
CA LEU A 345 -19.33 -12.94 19.68
C LEU A 345 -18.55 -13.34 18.42
N ALA A 346 -19.18 -13.29 17.25
CA ALA A 346 -18.50 -13.55 15.98
C ALA A 346 -17.41 -12.52 15.67
N PHE A 347 -17.67 -11.24 15.92
CA PHE A 347 -16.69 -10.17 15.78
C PHE A 347 -15.46 -10.39 16.67
N ARG A 348 -15.66 -10.69 17.97
CA ARG A 348 -14.56 -10.96 18.90
C ARG A 348 -13.70 -12.14 18.45
N ARG A 349 -14.31 -13.20 17.91
CA ARG A 349 -13.56 -14.33 17.34
C ARG A 349 -12.75 -13.92 16.11
N ARG A 350 -13.37 -13.21 15.15
CA ARG A 350 -12.68 -12.71 13.94
C ARG A 350 -11.52 -11.79 14.32
N LEU A 351 -11.71 -10.92 15.30
CA LEU A 351 -10.68 -10.01 15.78
C LEU A 351 -9.54 -10.75 16.48
N ARG A 352 -9.83 -11.81 17.24
CA ARG A 352 -8.81 -12.69 17.82
C ARG A 352 -8.00 -13.42 16.76
N THR A 353 -8.63 -13.86 15.67
CA THR A 353 -7.92 -14.46 14.54
C THR A 353 -7.07 -13.45 13.78
N ALA A 354 -7.59 -12.24 13.53
CA ALA A 354 -6.90 -11.18 12.81
C ALA A 354 -5.68 -10.65 13.58
N LEU A 355 -5.82 -10.51 14.90
CA LEU A 355 -4.81 -9.93 15.80
C LEU A 355 -4.32 -10.97 16.81
N SER A 356 -3.94 -12.16 16.33
CA SER A 356 -3.61 -13.30 17.20
C SER A 356 -2.49 -13.02 18.20
N ARG A 357 -1.50 -12.19 17.83
CA ARG A 357 -0.36 -11.82 18.70
C ARG A 357 -0.74 -10.86 19.80
N ALA A 358 -1.88 -10.17 19.69
CA ALA A 358 -2.36 -9.32 20.77
C ALA A 358 -2.84 -10.12 22.00
N PHE A 359 -3.06 -11.42 21.84
CA PHE A 359 -3.47 -12.32 22.89
C PHE A 359 -2.25 -13.15 23.31
N PRO A 360 -1.87 -13.16 24.60
CA PRO A 360 -0.86 -14.09 25.05
C PRO A 360 -1.31 -15.52 24.77
N ASP A 361 -0.38 -16.38 24.36
CA ASP A 361 -0.61 -17.82 24.34
C ASP A 361 -0.97 -18.24 25.76
N ASP A 362 -2.20 -18.72 25.96
CA ASP A 362 -2.53 -19.46 27.18
C ASP A 362 -1.69 -20.74 27.14
N PRO A 363 -0.80 -21.00 28.11
CA PRO A 363 -0.01 -22.23 28.14
C PRO A 363 -0.86 -23.52 28.24
N ASP A 364 -2.17 -23.40 28.50
CA ASP A 364 -3.08 -24.53 28.75
C ASP A 364 -4.12 -24.80 27.65
N GLY A 365 -3.92 -24.23 26.45
CA GLY A 365 -4.83 -24.38 25.32
C GLY A 365 -4.50 -25.51 24.34
N SER A 366 -3.95 -26.65 24.77
CA SER A 366 -3.86 -27.82 23.90
C SER A 366 -5.25 -28.46 23.78
N ASP A 367 -6.02 -28.01 22.79
CA ASP A 367 -7.21 -28.70 22.31
C ASP A 367 -6.74 -29.96 21.55
N ALA A 368 -6.21 -30.93 22.30
CA ALA A 368 -6.06 -32.29 21.82
C ALA A 368 -7.48 -32.89 21.78
N PRO A 369 -7.94 -33.43 20.65
CA PRO A 369 -9.25 -34.04 20.59
C PRO A 369 -9.26 -35.23 21.57
N VAL A 370 -10.08 -35.09 22.62
CA VAL A 370 -10.43 -36.20 23.51
C VAL A 370 -11.17 -37.23 22.66
N THR A 371 -10.44 -38.26 22.22
CA THR A 371 -11.02 -39.48 21.69
C THR A 371 -11.86 -40.12 22.80
N PRO A 372 -13.14 -40.46 22.57
CA PRO A 372 -13.91 -41.23 23.53
C PRO A 372 -13.26 -42.61 23.68
N ASP A 373 -12.92 -42.98 24.91
CA ASP A 373 -12.45 -44.29 25.29
C ASP A 373 -13.60 -45.30 25.13
N GLU A 374 -13.59 -46.02 24.01
CA GLU A 374 -14.49 -47.15 23.74
C GLU A 374 -13.73 -48.45 24.03
N SER A 375 -13.46 -48.72 25.31
CA SER A 375 -12.94 -50.03 25.74
C SER A 375 -13.35 -50.42 27.16
N ALA A 376 -14.65 -50.64 27.36
CA ALA A 376 -15.15 -51.41 28.51
C ALA A 376 -16.31 -52.32 28.08
N GLN A 377 -15.98 -53.44 27.43
CA GLN A 377 -16.89 -54.58 27.33
C GLN A 377 -16.73 -55.48 28.57
N PRO A 378 -17.82 -55.91 29.22
CA PRO A 378 -17.77 -56.83 30.35
C PRO A 378 -17.46 -58.26 29.88
N GLN A 379 -16.52 -58.93 30.55
CA GLN A 379 -16.21 -60.35 30.35
C GLN A 379 -17.37 -61.24 30.81
N PRO A 380 -17.71 -62.33 30.09
CA PRO A 380 -18.62 -63.35 30.57
C PRO A 380 -17.88 -64.36 31.47
N THR A 381 -18.44 -64.61 32.65
CA THR A 381 -18.12 -65.75 33.51
C THR A 381 -18.56 -67.06 32.85
N GLU A 382 -17.61 -67.93 32.51
CA GLU A 382 -17.85 -69.35 32.24
C GLU A 382 -17.49 -70.17 33.48
N GLU A 383 -18.54 -70.72 34.11
CA GLU A 383 -18.47 -71.87 35.01
C GLU A 383 -18.24 -73.14 34.17
N ASN A 384 -17.28 -73.97 34.57
CA ASN A 384 -17.17 -75.36 34.09
C ASN A 384 -17.50 -76.31 35.24
N PRO A 385 -18.45 -77.25 35.06
CA PRO A 385 -18.50 -78.46 35.86
C PRO A 385 -17.96 -79.67 35.08
N VAL A 386 -16.96 -80.33 35.70
CA VAL A 386 -16.42 -81.69 35.47
C VAL A 386 -15.81 -82.02 34.10
#